data_AF-A0A1H9U4X3-F1
#
_entry.id   AF-A0A1H9U4X3-F1
#
_cell.length_a   1.000
_cell.length_b   1.000
_cell.length_c   1.000
_cell.angle_alpha   90.00
_cell.angle_beta   90.00
_cell.angle_gamma   90.00
#
_symmetry.space_group_name_H-M   'P 1'
#
loop_
_entity.id
_entity.type
_entity.pdbx_description
1 polymer ?
#
loop_
_entity_poly.entity_id
_entity_poly.type
_entity_poly.pdbx_seq_one_letter_code
_entity_poly.pdbx_strand_id
1 'polypeptide(L)'
;MPPDVPRSGRSVAAQLVALICAALTAAVLIGGWGLHIDTLVRFRPEFHAMMPATAASFMCLSVALLAVSAGSPDIRTAARWSTILVALVALLSLLAPFAMKVLAQDVTVAFVTKDRMSVGTSFGLILAAICIYALLARRGERYEYAFLGAMFGMAATLSILFGHSFDPTSPLSVPGFAAMSVYSAIAFALLFLAVLLECRHQDELDD
;
A
#
# COMPACT_ATOMS: atom_id res chain seq x y z
N MET A 1 35.28 3.02 12.06
CA MET A 1 35.32 2.04 10.95
C MET A 1 33.89 1.87 10.47
N PRO A 2 33.53 2.23 9.22
CA PRO A 2 32.30 1.70 8.64
C PRO A 2 32.52 0.19 8.47
N PRO A 3 31.78 -0.66 9.20
CA PRO A 3 31.95 -2.10 9.15
C PRO A 3 31.65 -2.65 7.75
N ASP A 4 32.35 -3.74 7.40
CA ASP A 4 32.25 -4.49 6.16
C ASP A 4 30.80 -4.67 5.72
N VAL A 5 30.52 -4.32 4.46
CA VAL A 5 29.20 -4.42 3.82
C VAL A 5 28.82 -5.91 3.71
N PRO A 6 27.94 -6.45 4.57
CA PRO A 6 27.61 -7.86 4.54
C PRO A 6 26.62 -8.16 3.42
N ARG A 7 26.64 -9.42 3.02
CA ARG A 7 26.14 -9.97 1.76
C ARG A 7 24.65 -9.68 1.56
N SER A 8 24.34 -9.01 0.45
CA SER A 8 22.97 -8.91 -0.06
C SER A 8 22.54 -10.26 -0.66
N GLY A 9 22.17 -11.20 0.19
CA GLY A 9 21.25 -12.25 -0.23
C GLY A 9 19.98 -11.57 -0.72
N ARG A 10 19.52 -11.90 -1.93
CA ARG A 10 18.23 -11.39 -2.45
C ARG A 10 17.13 -12.32 -1.97
N SER A 11 16.12 -11.80 -1.26
CA SER A 11 14.90 -12.56 -0.99
C SER A 11 14.09 -12.73 -2.29
N VAL A 12 14.33 -13.82 -3.01
CA VAL A 12 13.63 -14.11 -4.28
C VAL A 12 12.12 -14.17 -4.05
N ALA A 13 11.69 -14.73 -2.92
CA ALA A 13 10.27 -14.80 -2.57
C ALA A 13 9.65 -13.40 -2.39
N ALA A 14 10.29 -12.51 -1.63
CA ALA A 14 9.79 -11.15 -1.46
C ALA A 14 9.72 -10.39 -2.79
N GLN A 15 10.75 -10.54 -3.64
CA GLN A 15 10.79 -9.92 -4.96
C GLN A 15 9.65 -10.40 -5.87
N LEU A 16 9.38 -11.71 -5.89
CA LEU A 16 8.28 -12.27 -6.68
C LEU A 16 6.93 -11.73 -6.23
N VAL A 17 6.66 -11.70 -4.91
CA VAL A 17 5.39 -11.17 -4.39
C VAL A 17 5.26 -9.67 -4.66
N ALA A 18 6.33 -8.90 -4.50
CA ALA A 18 6.35 -7.48 -4.82
C ALA A 18 6.13 -7.22 -6.33
N LEU A 19 6.71 -8.04 -7.21
CA LEU A 19 6.49 -7.97 -8.65
C LEU A 19 5.04 -8.29 -9.02
N ILE A 20 4.41 -9.28 -8.38
CA ILE A 20 2.99 -9.59 -8.59
C ILE A 20 2.12 -8.39 -8.19
N CYS A 21 2.42 -7.75 -7.04
CA CYS A 21 1.70 -6.55 -6.61
C CYS A 21 1.89 -5.37 -7.59
N ALA A 22 3.11 -5.15 -8.05
CA ALA A 22 3.42 -4.14 -9.06
C ALA A 22 2.69 -4.41 -10.39
N ALA A 23 2.68 -5.65 -10.86
CA ALA A 23 2.00 -6.04 -12.09
C ALA A 23 0.48 -5.89 -11.98
N LEU A 24 -0.13 -6.30 -10.87
CA LEU A 24 -1.55 -6.11 -10.59
C LEU A 24 -1.92 -4.63 -10.65
N THR A 25 -1.16 -3.79 -9.95
CA THR A 25 -1.46 -2.35 -9.84
C THR A 25 -1.17 -1.59 -11.13
N ALA A 26 -0.16 -2.01 -11.90
CA ALA A 26 0.08 -1.52 -13.25
C ALA A 26 -1.05 -1.90 -14.21
N ALA A 27 -1.59 -3.13 -14.13
CA ALA A 27 -2.72 -3.56 -14.93
C ALA A 27 -3.99 -2.75 -14.62
N VAL A 28 -4.25 -2.47 -13.33
CA VAL A 28 -5.34 -1.58 -12.90
C VAL A 28 -5.14 -0.16 -13.45
N LEU A 29 -3.94 0.40 -13.34
CA LEU A 29 -3.66 1.78 -13.71
C LEU A 29 -3.67 1.98 -15.24
N ILE A 30 -2.93 1.15 -15.96
CA ILE A 30 -2.74 1.26 -17.42
C ILE A 30 -3.94 0.65 -18.15
N GLY A 31 -4.27 -0.61 -17.84
CA GLY A 31 -5.36 -1.32 -18.50
C GLY A 31 -6.73 -0.82 -18.03
N GLY A 32 -6.92 -0.73 -16.72
CA GLY A 32 -8.20 -0.32 -16.15
C GLY A 32 -8.55 1.14 -16.45
N TRP A 33 -7.72 2.07 -15.98
CA TRP A 33 -7.98 3.50 -16.16
C TRP A 33 -7.53 4.04 -17.53
N GLY A 34 -6.39 3.59 -18.06
CA GLY A 34 -5.87 4.06 -19.34
C GLY A 34 -6.61 3.53 -20.57
N LEU A 35 -7.09 2.28 -20.54
CA LEU A 35 -7.84 1.66 -21.64
C LEU A 35 -9.35 1.55 -21.36
N HIS A 36 -9.83 2.12 -20.25
CA HIS A 36 -11.24 2.07 -19.83
C HIS A 36 -11.81 0.64 -19.69
N ILE A 37 -11.02 -0.29 -19.18
CA ILE A 37 -11.44 -1.67 -18.93
C ILE A 37 -11.99 -1.78 -17.50
N ASP A 38 -13.30 -1.68 -17.35
CA ASP A 38 -13.97 -1.62 -16.03
C ASP A 38 -13.68 -2.85 -15.15
N THR A 39 -13.54 -4.04 -15.75
CA THR A 39 -13.24 -5.29 -15.02
C THR A 39 -11.84 -5.33 -14.40
N LEU A 40 -10.94 -4.41 -14.79
CA LEU A 40 -9.63 -4.28 -14.15
C LEU A 40 -9.65 -3.29 -12.98
N VAL A 41 -10.61 -2.36 -12.95
CA VAL A 41 -10.74 -1.41 -11.82
C VAL A 41 -11.74 -1.88 -10.79
N ARG A 42 -12.76 -2.67 -11.17
CA ARG A 42 -13.83 -3.19 -10.31
C ARG A 42 -14.01 -4.69 -10.51
N PHE A 43 -14.16 -5.43 -9.42
CA PHE A 43 -14.41 -6.88 -9.47
C PHE A 43 -15.83 -7.19 -9.98
N ARG A 44 -16.80 -6.36 -9.62
CA ARG A 44 -18.19 -6.36 -10.11
C ARG A 44 -18.67 -4.92 -10.33
N PRO A 45 -19.63 -4.67 -11.23
CA PRO A 45 -20.12 -3.32 -11.54
C PRO A 45 -20.58 -2.53 -10.31
N GLU A 46 -21.15 -3.22 -9.32
CA GLU A 46 -21.66 -2.61 -8.09
C GLU A 46 -20.55 -2.28 -7.07
N PHE A 47 -19.35 -2.85 -7.24
CA PHE A 47 -18.24 -2.68 -6.29
C PHE A 47 -17.47 -1.39 -6.55
N HIS A 48 -16.79 -0.90 -5.51
CA HIS A 48 -15.93 0.27 -5.62
C HIS A 48 -14.70 -0.01 -6.49
N ALA A 49 -14.37 0.96 -7.35
CA ALA A 49 -13.17 0.91 -8.18
C ALA A 49 -11.91 1.16 -7.35
N MET A 50 -10.81 0.53 -7.74
CA MET A 50 -9.49 0.93 -7.25
C MET A 50 -9.11 2.28 -7.86
N MET A 51 -8.99 3.32 -7.03
CA MET A 51 -8.64 4.67 -7.48
C MET A 51 -7.25 4.72 -8.12
N PRO A 52 -7.02 5.56 -9.16
CA PRO A 52 -5.72 5.67 -9.82
C PRO A 52 -4.58 6.01 -8.85
N ALA A 53 -4.83 6.96 -7.93
CA ALA A 53 -3.87 7.34 -6.89
C ALA A 53 -3.51 6.18 -5.95
N THR A 54 -4.47 5.28 -5.69
CA THR A 54 -4.23 4.07 -4.89
C THR A 54 -3.35 3.10 -5.65
N ALA A 55 -3.66 2.82 -6.92
CA ALA A 55 -2.85 1.93 -7.77
C ALA A 55 -1.41 2.45 -7.94
N ALA A 56 -1.25 3.74 -8.23
CA ALA A 56 0.06 4.38 -8.32
C ALA A 56 0.85 4.27 -7.00
N SER A 57 0.17 4.43 -5.85
CA SER A 57 0.79 4.30 -4.53
C SER A 57 1.32 2.89 -4.26
N PHE A 58 0.52 1.85 -4.54
CA PHE A 58 0.98 0.47 -4.43
C PHE A 58 2.11 0.14 -5.39
N MET A 59 2.07 0.65 -6.63
CA MET A 59 3.14 0.47 -7.60
C MET A 59 4.45 1.09 -7.08
N CYS A 60 4.40 2.34 -6.59
CA CYS A 60 5.55 3.03 -5.99
C CYS A 60 6.13 2.28 -4.78
N LEU A 61 5.28 1.78 -3.87
CA LEU A 61 5.69 1.01 -2.71
C LEU A 61 6.29 -0.36 -3.11
N SER A 62 5.71 -1.04 -4.09
CA SER A 62 6.24 -2.32 -4.59
C SER A 62 7.61 -2.13 -5.24
N VAL A 63 7.80 -1.07 -6.05
CA VAL A 63 9.11 -0.72 -6.62
C VAL A 63 10.11 -0.34 -5.53
N ALA A 64 9.68 0.39 -4.50
CA ALA A 64 10.53 0.73 -3.37
C ALA A 64 11.00 -0.52 -2.61
N LEU A 65 10.11 -1.51 -2.42
CA LEU A 65 10.46 -2.79 -1.81
C LEU A 65 11.42 -3.59 -2.68
N LEU A 66 11.23 -3.63 -4.01
CA LEU A 66 12.20 -4.23 -4.93
C LEU A 66 13.59 -3.58 -4.84
N ALA A 67 13.65 -2.27 -4.64
CA ALA A 67 14.90 -1.55 -4.43
C ALA A 67 15.58 -1.93 -3.10
N VAL A 68 14.80 -2.18 -2.04
CA VAL A 68 15.31 -2.72 -0.76
C VAL A 68 16.00 -4.06 -1.02
N SER A 69 15.30 -5.01 -1.65
CA SER A 69 15.80 -6.36 -1.90
C SER A 69 16.97 -6.40 -2.90
N ALA A 70 17.03 -5.46 -3.86
CA ALA A 70 18.13 -5.37 -4.82
C ALA A 70 19.44 -4.85 -4.20
N GLY A 71 19.34 -4.08 -3.12
CA GLY A 71 20.48 -3.54 -2.38
C GLY A 71 21.27 -2.41 -3.05
N SER A 72 20.80 -1.89 -4.19
CA SER A 72 21.48 -0.80 -4.92
C SER A 72 21.36 0.54 -4.18
N PRO A 73 22.46 1.24 -3.85
CA PRO A 73 22.42 2.50 -3.10
C PRO A 73 21.74 3.63 -3.89
N ASP A 74 21.91 3.68 -5.21
CA ASP A 74 21.38 4.76 -6.05
C ASP A 74 19.84 4.73 -6.07
N ILE A 75 19.27 3.53 -6.17
CA ILE A 75 17.82 3.33 -6.26
C ILE A 75 17.16 3.54 -4.88
N ARG A 76 17.88 3.29 -3.78
CA ARG A 76 17.34 3.45 -2.42
C ARG A 76 16.94 4.88 -2.09
N THR A 77 17.67 5.87 -2.60
CA THR A 77 17.31 7.29 -2.37
C THR A 77 15.99 7.63 -3.05
N ALA A 78 15.81 7.19 -4.31
CA ALA A 78 14.55 7.36 -5.03
C ALA A 78 13.39 6.61 -4.36
N ALA A 79 13.62 5.36 -3.94
CA ALA A 79 12.65 4.54 -3.21
C ALA A 79 12.22 5.19 -1.88
N ARG A 80 13.15 5.86 -1.19
CA ARG A 80 12.84 6.59 0.06
C ARG A 80 11.92 7.77 -0.20
N TRP A 81 12.22 8.58 -1.22
CA TRP A 81 11.37 9.71 -1.59
C TRP A 81 10.00 9.27 -2.11
N SER A 82 9.92 8.19 -2.89
CA SER A 82 8.64 7.64 -3.35
C SER A 82 7.79 7.16 -2.17
N THR A 83 8.40 6.50 -1.18
CA THR A 83 7.71 6.04 0.03
C THR A 83 7.17 7.21 0.86
N ILE A 84 7.96 8.28 1.04
CA ILE A 84 7.52 9.51 1.72
C ILE A 84 6.36 10.15 0.96
N LEU A 85 6.47 10.25 -0.37
CA LEU A 85 5.43 10.84 -1.20
C LEU A 85 4.11 10.07 -1.09
N VAL A 86 4.15 8.73 -1.09
CA VAL A 86 2.97 7.89 -0.89
C VAL A 86 2.34 8.13 0.49
N ALA A 87 3.16 8.19 1.56
CA ALA A 87 2.67 8.50 2.89
C ALA A 87 1.98 9.88 2.95
N LEU A 88 2.54 10.89 2.27
CA LEU A 88 1.94 12.22 2.19
C LEU A 88 0.63 12.22 1.41
N VAL A 89 0.56 11.54 0.25
CA VAL A 89 -0.67 11.42 -0.55
C VAL A 89 -1.78 10.73 0.25
N ALA A 90 -1.44 9.64 0.96
CA ALA A 90 -2.38 8.93 1.81
C ALA A 90 -2.83 9.79 3.02
N LEU A 91 -1.91 10.53 3.64
CA LEU A 91 -2.23 11.46 4.74
C LEU A 91 -3.14 12.61 4.28
N LEU A 92 -2.85 13.22 3.14
CA LEU A 92 -3.70 14.26 2.56
C LEU A 92 -5.09 13.70 2.22
N SER A 93 -5.16 12.49 1.66
CA SER A 93 -6.43 11.81 1.37
C SER A 93 -7.22 11.50 2.65
N LEU A 94 -6.53 11.20 3.75
CA LEU A 94 -7.13 10.97 5.07
C LEU A 94 -7.68 12.26 5.70
N LEU A 95 -6.98 13.39 5.54
CA LEU A 95 -7.36 14.68 6.11
C LEU A 95 -8.37 15.45 5.25
N ALA A 96 -8.45 15.16 3.95
CA ALA A 96 -9.34 15.86 3.01
C ALA A 96 -10.82 15.92 3.47
N PRO A 97 -11.45 14.84 3.97
CA PRO A 97 -12.83 14.91 4.44
C PRO A 97 -13.04 15.87 5.62
N PHE A 98 -12.03 16.04 6.48
CA PHE A 98 -12.10 16.97 7.61
C PHE A 98 -11.96 18.41 7.14
N ALA A 99 -11.00 18.69 6.25
CA ALA A 99 -10.84 20.01 5.64
C ALA A 99 -12.11 20.43 4.89
N MET A 100 -12.68 19.55 4.08
CA MET A 100 -13.91 19.84 3.33
C MET A 100 -15.11 20.12 4.25
N LYS A 101 -15.23 19.44 5.40
CA LYS A 101 -16.30 19.74 6.37
C LYS A 101 -16.19 21.15 6.95
N VAL A 102 -14.97 21.62 7.22
CA VAL A 102 -14.73 22.97 7.73
C VAL A 102 -15.04 24.01 6.66
N LEU A 103 -14.58 23.81 5.41
CA LEU A 103 -14.86 24.75 4.32
C LEU A 103 -16.33 24.76 3.87
N ALA A 104 -17.02 23.61 3.94
CA ALA A 104 -18.41 23.48 3.51
C ALA A 104 -19.40 24.19 4.45
N GLN A 105 -18.99 24.58 5.66
CA GLN A 105 -19.82 25.41 6.53
C GLN A 105 -20.00 26.83 5.98
N ASP A 106 -19.05 27.31 5.18
CA ASP A 106 -19.05 28.68 4.66
C ASP A 106 -19.39 28.75 3.15
N VAL A 107 -19.27 27.66 2.40
CA VAL A 107 -19.55 27.65 0.96
C VAL A 107 -20.27 26.36 0.55
N THR A 108 -21.46 26.50 -0.07
CA THR A 108 -22.19 25.42 -0.73
C THR A 108 -21.44 24.93 -1.97
N VAL A 109 -20.37 24.17 -1.78
CA VAL A 109 -19.61 23.56 -2.88
C VAL A 109 -19.91 22.06 -2.93
N ALA A 110 -20.75 21.67 -3.89
CA ALA A 110 -21.08 20.28 -4.17
C ALA A 110 -20.00 19.62 -5.05
N PHE A 111 -18.77 19.49 -4.58
CA PHE A 111 -17.78 18.59 -5.20
C PHE A 111 -17.83 17.23 -4.48
N VAL A 112 -18.87 16.45 -4.75
CA VAL A 112 -18.91 15.05 -4.33
C VAL A 112 -18.37 14.22 -5.48
N THR A 113 -17.05 14.05 -5.55
CA THR A 113 -16.48 12.98 -6.35
C THR A 113 -16.93 11.66 -5.74
N LYS A 114 -17.70 10.87 -6.51
CA LYS A 114 -18.32 9.61 -6.07
C LYS A 114 -17.29 8.59 -5.57
N ASP A 115 -16.09 8.63 -6.15
CA ASP A 115 -14.98 7.74 -5.79
C ASP A 115 -13.90 8.54 -5.04
N ARG A 116 -13.66 8.14 -3.78
CA ARG A 116 -12.60 8.67 -2.91
C ARG A 116 -11.84 7.52 -2.27
N MET A 117 -10.57 7.72 -1.97
CA MET A 117 -9.78 6.75 -1.21
C MET A 117 -10.46 6.52 0.15
N SER A 118 -10.71 5.25 0.50
CA SER A 118 -11.30 4.93 1.81
C SER A 118 -10.34 5.31 2.94
N VAL A 119 -10.88 5.62 4.12
CA VAL A 119 -10.09 5.92 5.31
C VAL A 119 -9.14 4.76 5.63
N GLY A 120 -9.64 3.52 5.55
CA GLY A 120 -8.85 2.31 5.75
C GLY A 120 -7.71 2.15 4.73
N THR A 121 -7.95 2.48 3.46
CA THR A 121 -6.91 2.48 2.42
C THR A 121 -5.81 3.48 2.73
N SER A 122 -6.16 4.70 3.15
CA SER A 122 -5.17 5.71 3.54
C SER A 122 -4.30 5.22 4.70
N PHE A 123 -4.93 4.69 5.77
CA PHE A 123 -4.18 4.13 6.90
C PHE A 123 -3.27 2.97 6.50
N GLY A 124 -3.78 2.03 5.69
CA GLY A 124 -2.98 0.91 5.20
C GLY A 124 -1.77 1.36 4.38
N LEU A 125 -1.93 2.37 3.52
CA LEU A 125 -0.83 2.92 2.71
C LEU A 125 0.22 3.61 3.57
N ILE A 126 -0.19 4.38 4.58
CA ILE A 126 0.73 5.01 5.55
C ILE A 126 1.51 3.94 6.29
N LEU A 127 0.83 2.91 6.80
CA LEU A 127 1.47 1.80 7.51
C LEU A 127 2.47 1.05 6.61
N ALA A 128 2.07 0.70 5.39
CA ALA A 128 2.95 0.04 4.43
C ALA A 128 4.17 0.91 4.09
N ALA A 129 3.97 2.21 3.91
CA ALA A 129 5.06 3.17 3.69
C ALA A 129 6.01 3.23 4.88
N ILE A 130 5.51 3.25 6.12
CA ILE A 130 6.34 3.20 7.34
C ILE A 130 7.18 1.91 7.37
N CYS A 131 6.58 0.76 7.07
CA CYS A 131 7.29 -0.52 7.06
C CYS A 131 8.43 -0.54 6.02
N ILE A 132 8.14 -0.12 4.78
CA ILE A 132 9.14 -0.07 3.71
C ILE A 132 10.23 0.97 4.01
N TYR A 133 9.86 2.11 4.58
CA TYR A 133 10.81 3.14 4.99
C TYR A 133 11.75 2.64 6.09
N ALA A 134 11.22 1.85 7.04
CA ALA A 134 12.02 1.22 8.09
C ALA A 134 13.02 0.20 7.51
N LEU A 135 12.59 -0.64 6.56
CA LEU A 135 13.48 -1.53 5.81
C LEU A 135 14.56 -0.77 5.02
N LEU A 136 14.20 0.35 4.39
CA LEU A 136 15.15 1.21 3.68
C LEU A 136 16.20 1.84 4.61
N ALA A 137 15.98 1.91 5.92
CA ALA A 137 16.93 2.52 6.84
C ALA A 137 18.07 1.59 7.30
N ARG A 138 17.94 0.25 7.15
CA ARG A 138 18.95 -0.76 7.52
C ARG A 138 19.64 -0.51 8.88
N ARG A 139 18.87 -0.33 9.95
CA ARG A 139 19.39 -0.26 11.33
C ARG A 139 18.58 -1.21 12.20
N GLY A 140 19.26 -2.11 12.91
CA GLY A 140 18.68 -3.24 13.68
C GLY A 140 17.28 -2.98 14.25
N GLU A 141 17.13 -2.09 15.23
CA GLU A 141 15.83 -1.81 15.88
C GLU A 141 14.69 -1.39 14.93
N ARG A 142 15.02 -0.84 13.75
CA ARG A 142 13.99 -0.41 12.78
C ARG A 142 13.32 -1.57 12.09
N TYR A 143 14.00 -2.70 12.01
CA TYR A 143 13.50 -3.90 11.38
C TYR A 143 12.31 -4.50 12.16
N GLU A 144 12.37 -4.49 13.50
CA GLU A 144 11.27 -4.96 14.35
C GLU A 144 9.97 -4.17 14.09
N TYR A 145 10.07 -2.85 13.90
CA TYR A 145 8.90 -2.03 13.56
C TYR A 145 8.31 -2.39 12.19
N ALA A 146 9.15 -2.73 11.20
CA ALA A 146 8.67 -3.17 9.89
C ALA A 146 7.95 -4.52 10.00
N PHE A 147 8.52 -5.46 10.75
CA PHE A 147 7.92 -6.77 10.99
C PHE A 147 6.58 -6.68 11.72
N LEU A 148 6.54 -5.98 12.86
CA LEU A 148 5.31 -5.79 13.65
C LEU A 148 4.24 -5.04 12.85
N GLY A 149 4.64 -3.98 12.14
CA GLY A 149 3.74 -3.22 11.28
C GLY A 149 3.17 -4.06 10.13
N ALA A 150 3.98 -4.90 9.50
CA ALA A 150 3.54 -5.77 8.43
C ALA A 150 2.66 -6.94 8.94
N MET A 151 2.97 -7.51 10.10
CA MET A 151 2.12 -8.51 10.76
C MET A 151 0.73 -7.93 11.07
N PHE A 152 0.69 -6.75 11.67
CA PHE A 152 -0.56 -6.04 11.95
C PHE A 152 -1.33 -5.71 10.66
N GLY A 153 -0.64 -5.17 9.65
CA GLY A 153 -1.23 -4.85 8.34
C GLY A 153 -1.79 -6.09 7.63
N MET A 154 -1.07 -7.21 7.68
CA MET A 154 -1.51 -8.48 7.10
C MET A 154 -2.74 -9.04 7.83
N ALA A 155 -2.71 -9.09 9.17
CA ALA A 155 -3.85 -9.55 9.97
C ALA A 155 -5.10 -8.69 9.76
N ALA A 156 -4.95 -7.37 9.72
CA ALA A 156 -6.03 -6.43 9.42
C ALA A 156 -6.58 -6.65 8.00
N THR A 157 -5.70 -6.82 7.00
CA THR A 157 -6.11 -7.03 5.62
C THR A 157 -6.85 -8.36 5.42
N LEU A 158 -6.38 -9.44 6.05
CA LEU A 158 -7.08 -10.73 6.02
C LEU A 158 -8.44 -10.63 6.71
N SER A 159 -8.51 -9.93 7.85
CA SER A 159 -9.78 -9.69 8.54
C SER A 159 -10.77 -8.93 7.66
N ILE A 160 -10.31 -7.96 6.88
CA ILE A 160 -11.15 -7.26 5.89
C ILE A 160 -11.55 -8.21 4.76
N LEU A 161 -10.63 -8.95 4.16
CA LEU A 161 -10.94 -9.87 3.05
C LEU A 161 -11.99 -10.92 3.41
N PHE A 162 -11.96 -11.46 4.63
CA PHE A 162 -12.88 -12.50 5.08
C PHE A 162 -14.11 -11.97 5.84
N GLY A 163 -13.98 -10.82 6.51
CA GLY A 163 -15.03 -10.27 7.38
C GLY A 163 -15.83 -9.13 6.77
N HIS A 164 -15.32 -8.46 5.72
CA HIS A 164 -15.99 -7.32 5.10
C HIS A 164 -16.71 -7.73 3.82
N SER A 165 -18.00 -7.39 3.75
CA SER A 165 -18.72 -7.42 2.49
C SER A 165 -18.38 -6.17 1.68
N PHE A 166 -17.72 -6.35 0.53
CA PHE A 166 -17.40 -5.28 -0.42
C PHE A 166 -18.62 -4.75 -1.20
N ASP A 167 -19.79 -5.36 -1.00
CA ASP A 167 -21.07 -4.86 -1.50
C ASP A 167 -21.50 -3.61 -0.69
N PRO A 168 -21.66 -2.43 -1.33
CA PRO A 168 -22.03 -1.19 -0.65
C PRO A 168 -23.44 -1.23 -0.03
N THR A 169 -24.29 -2.17 -0.45
CA THR A 169 -25.65 -2.36 0.10
C THR A 169 -25.68 -3.30 1.31
N SER A 170 -24.56 -3.93 1.63
CA SER A 170 -24.52 -4.92 2.71
C SER A 170 -24.52 -4.27 4.10
N PRO A 171 -25.34 -4.78 5.05
CA PRO A 171 -25.31 -4.33 6.44
C PRO A 171 -23.99 -4.69 7.16
N LEU A 172 -23.18 -5.58 6.57
CA LEU A 172 -21.85 -5.95 7.06
C LEU A 172 -20.73 -5.02 6.53
N SER A 173 -21.09 -3.88 5.94
CA SER A 173 -20.12 -2.89 5.51
C SER A 173 -19.54 -2.14 6.71
N VAL A 174 -18.21 -2.20 6.88
CA VAL A 174 -17.52 -1.47 7.94
C VAL A 174 -17.31 -0.02 7.44
N PRO A 175 -17.78 1.02 8.15
CA PRO A 175 -17.78 2.40 7.64
C PRO A 175 -16.40 2.92 7.18
N GLY A 176 -15.33 2.48 7.83
CA GLY A 176 -13.95 2.88 7.48
C GLY A 176 -13.44 2.27 6.17
N PHE A 177 -14.04 1.17 5.71
CA PHE A 177 -13.62 0.39 4.54
C PHE A 177 -14.67 0.36 3.43
N ALA A 178 -15.83 1.00 3.61
CA ALA A 178 -16.95 0.95 2.66
C ALA A 178 -16.55 1.31 1.22
N ALA A 179 -15.62 2.27 1.04
CA ALA A 179 -15.12 2.69 -0.28
C ALA A 179 -13.88 1.91 -0.78
N MET A 180 -13.50 0.82 -0.11
CA MET A 180 -12.32 0.04 -0.45
C MET A 180 -12.63 -0.95 -1.57
N SER A 181 -11.79 -0.99 -2.61
CA SER A 181 -11.91 -2.00 -3.66
C SER A 181 -11.32 -3.35 -3.21
N VAL A 182 -11.86 -4.45 -3.75
CA VAL A 182 -11.30 -5.80 -3.57
C VAL A 182 -9.82 -5.86 -4.00
N TYR A 183 -9.49 -5.21 -5.12
CA TYR A 183 -8.10 -5.16 -5.61
C TYR A 183 -7.16 -4.46 -4.64
N SER A 184 -7.60 -3.42 -3.94
CA SER A 184 -6.79 -2.77 -2.90
C SER A 184 -6.52 -3.70 -1.72
N ALA A 185 -7.49 -4.54 -1.33
CA ALA A 185 -7.30 -5.50 -0.25
C ALA A 185 -6.30 -6.60 -0.64
N ILE A 186 -6.41 -7.12 -1.87
CA ILE A 186 -5.44 -8.07 -2.42
C ILE A 186 -4.03 -7.43 -2.51
N ALA A 187 -3.93 -6.19 -3.00
CA ALA A 187 -2.67 -5.48 -3.10
C ALA A 187 -2.01 -5.25 -1.73
N PHE A 188 -2.79 -4.93 -0.69
CA PHE A 188 -2.27 -4.86 0.68
C PHE A 188 -1.76 -6.20 1.18
N ALA A 189 -2.51 -7.28 0.97
CA ALA A 189 -2.11 -8.61 1.42
C ALA A 189 -0.79 -9.03 0.76
N LEU A 190 -0.66 -8.81 -0.55
CA LEU A 190 0.58 -9.05 -1.29
C LEU A 190 1.72 -8.16 -0.78
N LEU A 191 1.49 -6.87 -0.58
CA LEU A 191 2.54 -5.94 -0.16
C LEU A 191 3.05 -6.25 1.25
N PHE A 192 2.16 -6.49 2.23
CA PHE A 192 2.56 -6.86 3.58
C PHE A 192 3.20 -8.24 3.64
N LEU A 193 2.73 -9.21 2.85
CA LEU A 193 3.39 -10.51 2.71
C LEU A 193 4.81 -10.35 2.16
N ALA A 194 5.00 -9.51 1.13
CA ALA A 194 6.33 -9.25 0.58
C ALA A 194 7.26 -8.59 1.62
N VAL A 195 6.74 -7.65 2.44
CA VAL A 195 7.49 -7.06 3.55
C VAL A 195 7.87 -8.12 4.59
N LEU A 196 6.96 -9.03 4.98
CA LEU A 196 7.26 -10.10 5.93
C LEU A 196 8.31 -11.10 5.42
N LEU A 197 8.28 -11.40 4.12
CA LEU A 197 9.27 -12.27 3.48
C LEU A 197 10.63 -11.60 3.35
N GLU A 198 10.67 -10.30 3.05
CA GLU A 198 11.91 -9.52 3.07
C GLU A 198 12.44 -9.43 4.48
N CYS A 199 11.54 -9.26 5.46
CA CYS A 199 11.90 -9.29 6.85
C CYS A 199 12.64 -10.61 7.16
N ARG A 200 11.92 -11.74 7.15
CA ARG A 200 12.48 -13.05 7.52
C ARG A 200 13.84 -13.36 6.88
N HIS A 201 14.03 -12.98 5.62
CA HIS A 201 15.28 -13.17 4.91
C HIS A 201 16.46 -12.39 5.53
N GLN A 202 16.23 -11.20 6.09
CA GLN A 202 17.27 -10.46 6.82
C GLN A 202 17.59 -11.13 8.16
N ASP A 203 16.60 -11.67 8.88
CA ASP A 203 16.85 -12.42 10.13
C ASP A 203 17.76 -13.64 9.86
N GLU A 204 17.50 -14.38 8.77
CA GLU A 204 18.33 -15.52 8.33
C GLU A 204 19.78 -15.12 7.94
N LEU A 205 20.05 -13.84 7.69
CA LEU A 205 21.40 -13.33 7.38
C LEU A 205 22.16 -12.83 8.63
N ASP A 206 21.45 -12.54 9.71
CA ASP A 206 22.02 -12.04 10.97
C ASP A 206 22.41 -13.19 11.93
N ASP A 207 21.88 -14.40 11.72
CA ASP A 207 22.23 -15.66 12.40
C ASP A 207 23.54 -16.31 11.89
#